data_AF-A0AAW3A5D9-F1
#
_entry.id   AF-A0AAW3A5D9-F1
#
_cell.length_a   1.000
_cell.length_b   1.000
_cell.length_c   1.000
_cell.angle_alpha   90.00
_cell.angle_beta   90.00
_cell.angle_gamma   90.00
#
_symmetry.space_group_name_H-M   'P 1'
#
loop_
_entity.id
_entity.type
_entity.pdbx_description
1 polymer ?
#
loop_
_entity_poly.entity_id
_entity_poly.type
_entity_poly.pdbx_seq_one_letter_code
_entity_poly.pdbx_strand_id
1 'polypeptide(L)'
;MARQRPMTTAALLLLLLLCLLTSAISVNAWGSSEDAKSIVRRDKDEQIQFWEREANTLRQGEMAKAYNKLYKAQAALESARAKQGFFYTRPQDKATIRLLDEDYRRTLVEVNVLKEQERLIMAKLKPLYGVISLHFAQEQKRTISESIKAVQSLSYDNAWYSSLFSLGEAESFSDIIMGFIGNWVLGFVILYPFSVLYYALWSAPWSVYEYTSGVADLVPGVVAYAVCVVVMCLPLIVLVVTLYLLIRHYGPQVQAAARRAQAHRHND
;
A
#
# COMPACT_ATOMS: atom_id res chain seq x y z
N MET A 1 -41.75 16.94 38.16
CA MET A 1 -40.81 17.03 37.03
C MET A 1 -39.63 16.11 37.29
N ALA A 2 -39.68 14.88 36.75
CA ALA A 2 -38.70 13.83 37.03
C ALA A 2 -37.70 13.71 35.86
N ARG A 3 -36.42 13.89 36.18
CA ARG A 3 -35.27 13.72 35.28
C ARG A 3 -35.23 12.30 34.73
N GLN A 4 -35.43 12.14 33.42
CA GLN A 4 -35.15 10.89 32.71
C GLN A 4 -33.63 10.69 32.65
N ARG A 5 -33.16 9.56 33.19
CA ARG A 5 -31.74 9.18 33.26
C ARG A 5 -31.24 8.70 31.88
N PRO A 6 -30.04 9.10 31.43
CA PRO A 6 -29.44 8.69 30.14
C PRO A 6 -28.80 7.29 30.22
N MET A 7 -29.54 6.29 30.72
CA MET A 7 -28.96 4.96 30.99
C MET A 7 -29.11 3.97 29.83
N THR A 8 -29.89 4.31 28.80
CA THR A 8 -30.21 3.41 27.68
C THR A 8 -29.14 3.41 26.58
N THR A 9 -28.48 4.55 26.32
CA THR A 9 -27.46 4.66 25.27
C THR A 9 -26.14 4.01 25.66
N ALA A 10 -25.71 4.17 26.91
CA ALA A 10 -24.48 3.56 27.41
C ALA A 10 -24.56 2.02 27.43
N ALA A 11 -25.71 1.46 27.82
CA ALA A 11 -25.95 0.02 27.82
C ALA A 11 -25.94 -0.58 26.39
N LEU A 12 -26.55 0.13 25.44
CA LEU A 12 -26.53 -0.26 24.02
C LEU A 12 -25.12 -0.21 23.42
N LEU A 13 -24.33 0.81 23.75
CA LEU A 13 -22.93 0.92 23.32
C LEU A 13 -22.07 -0.20 23.89
N LEU A 14 -22.26 -0.54 25.16
CA LEU A 14 -21.51 -1.61 25.83
C LEU A 14 -21.88 -3.00 25.28
N LEU A 15 -23.15 -3.22 24.93
CA LEU A 15 -23.63 -4.45 24.32
C LEU A 15 -23.14 -4.59 22.87
N LEU A 16 -23.07 -3.49 22.12
CA LEU A 16 -22.52 -3.46 20.77
C LEU A 16 -20.99 -3.68 20.78
N LEU A 17 -20.27 -3.15 21.78
CA LEU A 17 -18.85 -3.44 22.03
C LEU A 17 -18.62 -4.92 22.40
N LEU A 18 -19.51 -5.52 23.21
CA LEU A 18 -19.44 -6.94 23.56
C LEU A 18 -19.72 -7.86 22.36
N CYS A 19 -20.65 -7.47 21.48
CA CYS A 19 -20.93 -8.20 20.24
C CYS A 19 -19.79 -8.08 19.21
N LEU A 20 -19.12 -6.93 19.14
CA LEU A 20 -17.91 -6.75 18.31
C LEU A 20 -16.71 -7.55 18.86
N LEU A 21 -16.59 -7.66 20.18
CA LEU A 21 -15.54 -8.46 20.83
C LEU A 21 -15.76 -9.98 20.65
N THR A 22 -17.01 -10.45 20.66
CA THR A 22 -17.32 -11.89 20.52
C THR A 22 -17.34 -12.37 19.06
N SER A 23 -17.66 -11.49 18.10
CA SER A 23 -17.58 -11.80 16.66
C SER A 23 -16.14 -11.86 16.11
N ALA A 24 -15.15 -11.39 16.86
CA ALA A 24 -13.74 -11.54 16.52
C ALA A 24 -13.13 -12.91 16.92
N ILE A 25 -13.85 -13.75 17.68
CA ILE A 25 -13.28 -14.97 18.31
C ILE A 25 -13.59 -16.26 17.52
N SER A 26 -14.40 -16.21 16.47
CA SER A 26 -14.78 -17.39 15.68
C SER A 26 -14.15 -17.42 14.29
N VAL A 27 -12.84 -17.20 14.22
CA VAL A 27 -12.01 -17.72 13.13
C VAL A 27 -11.47 -19.06 13.62
N ASN A 28 -11.91 -20.15 12.98
CA ASN A 28 -11.46 -21.51 13.28
C ASN A 28 -9.95 -21.53 13.51
N ALA A 29 -9.57 -21.91 14.74
CA ALA A 29 -8.20 -21.96 15.21
C ALA A 29 -7.41 -23.06 14.50
N TRP A 30 -6.94 -22.79 13.29
CA TRP A 30 -5.73 -23.44 12.79
C TRP A 30 -4.56 -22.86 13.60
N GLY A 31 -4.10 -23.64 14.57
CA GLY A 31 -3.21 -23.20 15.64
C GLY A 31 -3.41 -23.95 16.97
N SER A 32 -4.39 -24.85 17.04
CA SER A 32 -4.50 -25.87 18.09
C SER A 32 -3.74 -27.15 17.74
N SER A 33 -2.49 -27.06 17.26
CA SER A 33 -1.58 -28.19 17.43
C SER A 33 -0.93 -28.06 18.80
N GLU A 34 -0.80 -29.17 19.54
CA GLU A 34 -0.08 -29.20 20.82
C GLU A 34 1.37 -28.69 20.65
N ASP A 35 1.91 -28.80 19.43
CA ASP A 35 3.21 -28.25 19.02
C ASP A 35 3.27 -26.73 19.15
N ALA A 36 2.27 -25.98 18.68
CA ALA A 36 2.29 -24.51 18.76
C ALA A 36 2.32 -23.98 20.20
N LYS A 37 1.70 -24.71 21.15
CA LYS A 37 1.74 -24.36 22.59
C LYS A 37 3.05 -24.76 23.25
N SER A 38 3.68 -25.87 22.83
CA SER A 38 4.97 -26.32 23.37
C SER A 38 6.16 -25.48 22.88
N ILE A 39 6.03 -24.83 21.72
CA ILE A 39 7.09 -24.03 21.10
C ILE A 39 7.28 -22.67 21.76
N VAL A 40 6.25 -22.09 22.38
CA VAL A 40 6.36 -20.79 23.08
C VAL A 40 7.40 -20.81 24.21
N ARG A 41 7.72 -21.99 24.75
CA ARG A 41 8.72 -22.17 25.82
C ARG A 41 10.12 -22.50 25.31
N ARG A 42 10.30 -22.69 24.00
CA ARG A 42 11.57 -23.03 23.38
C ARG A 42 12.40 -21.80 23.08
N ASP A 43 13.67 -22.02 22.74
CA ASP A 43 14.58 -20.94 22.38
C ASP A 43 14.08 -20.16 21.16
N LYS A 44 14.44 -18.88 21.09
CA LYS A 44 13.94 -17.92 20.10
C LYS A 44 14.19 -18.39 18.66
N ASP A 45 15.35 -18.98 18.41
CA ASP A 45 15.73 -19.47 17.08
C ASP A 45 14.89 -20.67 16.65
N GLU A 46 14.51 -21.56 17.57
CA GLU A 46 13.62 -22.69 17.28
C GLU A 46 12.19 -22.21 16.98
N GLN A 47 11.73 -21.16 17.66
CA GLN A 47 10.43 -20.54 17.36
C GLN A 47 10.43 -19.93 15.95
N ILE A 48 11.49 -19.22 15.58
CA ILE A 48 11.64 -18.63 14.24
C ILE A 48 11.61 -19.73 13.18
N GLN A 49 12.45 -20.77 13.31
CA GLN A 49 12.51 -21.85 12.32
C GLN A 49 11.17 -22.58 12.13
N PHE A 50 10.43 -22.76 13.22
CA PHE A 50 9.11 -23.37 13.15
C PHE A 50 8.12 -22.51 12.35
N TRP A 51 7.99 -21.22 12.70
CA TRP A 51 7.04 -20.33 12.02
C TRP A 51 7.47 -20.03 10.57
N GLU A 52 8.76 -19.99 10.26
CA GLU A 52 9.27 -19.90 8.89
C GLU A 52 8.87 -21.11 8.07
N ARG A 53 8.99 -22.31 8.64
CA ARG A 53 8.59 -23.55 7.95
C ARG A 53 7.10 -23.58 7.69
N GLU A 54 6.29 -23.17 8.66
CA GLU A 54 4.84 -23.09 8.51
C GLU A 54 4.44 -22.06 7.44
N ALA A 55 5.05 -20.88 7.47
CA ALA A 55 4.85 -19.85 6.45
C ALA A 55 5.23 -20.34 5.05
N ASN A 56 6.36 -21.04 4.92
CA ASN A 56 6.81 -21.56 3.64
C ASN A 56 5.89 -22.67 3.12
N THR A 57 5.40 -23.55 3.99
CA THR A 57 4.45 -24.61 3.64
C THR A 57 3.13 -24.02 3.15
N LEU A 58 2.63 -22.99 3.83
CA LEU A 58 1.42 -22.28 3.44
C LEU A 58 1.60 -21.57 2.08
N ARG A 59 2.72 -20.85 1.90
CA ARG A 59 3.02 -20.10 0.66
C ARG A 59 3.22 -21.01 -0.55
N GLN A 60 4.09 -22.01 -0.43
CA GLN A 60 4.47 -22.87 -1.55
C GLN A 60 3.46 -23.99 -1.82
N GLY A 61 2.68 -24.39 -0.82
CA GLY A 61 1.67 -25.43 -0.93
C GLY A 61 0.28 -24.87 -1.24
N GLU A 62 -0.41 -24.40 -0.19
CA GLU A 62 -1.84 -24.11 -0.25
C GLU A 62 -2.15 -22.82 -0.99
N MET A 63 -1.41 -21.74 -0.72
CA MET A 63 -1.61 -20.47 -1.42
C MET A 63 -1.33 -20.56 -2.91
N ALA A 64 -0.21 -21.20 -3.31
CA ALA A 64 0.11 -21.39 -4.72
C ALA A 64 -1.00 -22.13 -5.47
N LYS A 65 -1.59 -23.17 -4.86
CA LYS A 65 -2.74 -23.90 -5.42
C LYS A 65 -3.99 -23.03 -5.50
N ALA A 66 -4.29 -22.28 -4.44
CA ALA A 66 -5.47 -21.40 -4.40
C ALA A 66 -5.38 -20.26 -5.42
N TYR A 67 -4.21 -19.64 -5.60
CA TYR A 67 -3.99 -18.63 -6.64
C TYR A 67 -4.15 -19.21 -8.05
N ASN A 68 -3.61 -20.40 -8.31
CA ASN A 68 -3.80 -21.07 -9.59
C ASN A 68 -5.27 -21.36 -9.87
N LYS A 69 -6.05 -21.74 -8.85
CA LYS A 69 -7.50 -21.94 -8.96
C LYS A 69 -8.22 -20.62 -9.23
N LEU A 70 -7.85 -19.54 -8.52
CA LEU A 70 -8.41 -18.20 -8.70
C LEU A 70 -8.19 -17.71 -10.14
N TYR A 71 -6.97 -17.85 -10.65
CA TYR A 71 -6.63 -17.43 -12.02
C TYR A 71 -7.44 -18.21 -13.07
N LYS A 72 -7.61 -19.52 -12.88
CA LYS A 72 -8.46 -20.35 -13.76
C LYS A 72 -9.92 -19.93 -13.71
N ALA A 73 -10.47 -19.68 -12.52
CA ALA A 73 -11.84 -19.23 -12.34
C ALA A 73 -12.06 -17.83 -12.98
N GLN A 74 -11.10 -16.93 -12.82
CA GLN A 74 -11.11 -15.61 -13.45
C GLN A 74 -11.07 -15.72 -14.98
N ALA A 75 -10.14 -16.49 -15.54
CA ALA A 75 -10.03 -16.68 -16.98
C ALA A 75 -11.30 -17.32 -17.57
N ALA A 76 -11.90 -18.29 -16.86
CA ALA A 76 -13.17 -18.88 -17.25
C ALA A 76 -14.31 -17.84 -17.25
N LEU A 77 -14.39 -17.01 -16.22
CA LEU A 77 -15.38 -15.94 -16.12
C LEU A 77 -15.22 -14.88 -17.23
N GLU A 78 -13.99 -14.44 -17.50
CA GLU A 78 -13.68 -13.48 -18.57
C GLU A 78 -14.04 -14.06 -19.94
N SER A 79 -13.71 -15.34 -20.20
CA SER A 79 -14.07 -16.01 -21.45
C SER A 79 -15.59 -16.14 -21.64
N ALA A 80 -16.34 -16.31 -20.54
CA ALA A 80 -17.80 -16.35 -20.58
C ALA A 80 -18.41 -14.95 -20.76
N ARG A 81 -17.84 -13.92 -20.11
CA ARG A 81 -18.24 -12.52 -20.30
C ARG A 81 -17.92 -12.00 -21.69
N ALA A 82 -16.87 -12.48 -22.35
CA ALA A 82 -16.57 -12.12 -23.73
C ALA A 82 -17.67 -12.56 -24.72
N LYS A 83 -18.46 -13.58 -24.37
CA LYS A 83 -19.63 -14.04 -25.16
C LYS A 83 -20.89 -13.21 -24.88
N GLN A 84 -20.84 -12.29 -23.92
CA GLN A 84 -21.95 -11.41 -23.58
C GLN A 84 -22.12 -10.35 -24.69
N GLY A 85 -23.23 -10.42 -25.42
CA GLY A 85 -23.56 -9.41 -26.43
C GLY A 85 -23.94 -8.07 -25.78
N PHE A 86 -23.60 -6.95 -26.42
CA PHE A 86 -23.87 -5.59 -25.92
C PHE A 86 -25.36 -5.32 -25.67
N PHE A 87 -26.25 -5.86 -26.52
CA PHE A 87 -27.70 -5.66 -26.41
C PHE A 87 -28.47 -6.87 -25.87
N TYR A 88 -27.99 -8.09 -26.11
CA TYR A 88 -28.68 -9.31 -25.67
C TYR A 88 -27.69 -10.42 -25.33
N THR A 89 -27.93 -11.08 -24.21
CA THR A 89 -27.20 -12.26 -23.75
C THR A 89 -28.18 -13.41 -23.65
N ARG A 90 -27.85 -14.57 -24.23
CA ARG A 90 -28.73 -15.74 -24.16
C ARG A 90 -28.93 -16.14 -22.68
N PRO A 91 -30.11 -16.64 -22.29
CA PRO A 91 -30.37 -17.02 -20.90
C PRO A 91 -29.43 -18.12 -20.40
N GLN A 92 -28.97 -19.01 -21.29
CA GLN A 92 -27.97 -20.04 -20.99
C GLN A 92 -26.62 -19.41 -20.62
N ASP A 93 -26.11 -18.48 -21.44
CA ASP A 93 -24.85 -17.77 -21.17
C ASP A 93 -24.94 -16.94 -19.88
N LYS A 94 -26.09 -16.33 -19.60
CA LYS A 94 -26.33 -15.60 -18.34
C LYS A 94 -26.28 -16.52 -17.11
N ALA A 95 -26.85 -17.73 -17.21
CA ALA A 95 -26.78 -18.73 -16.14
C ALA A 95 -25.34 -19.24 -15.92
N THR A 96 -24.61 -19.50 -17.00
CA THR A 96 -23.20 -19.89 -16.95
C THR A 96 -22.32 -18.81 -16.33
N ILE A 97 -22.48 -17.54 -16.73
CA ILE A 97 -21.74 -16.41 -16.14
C ILE A 97 -22.03 -16.31 -14.64
N ARG A 98 -23.29 -16.46 -14.21
CA ARG A 98 -23.65 -16.40 -12.79
C ARG A 98 -22.98 -17.52 -11.99
N LEU A 99 -22.98 -18.74 -12.51
CA LEU A 99 -22.33 -19.88 -11.85
C LEU A 99 -20.82 -19.68 -11.74
N LEU A 100 -20.18 -19.18 -12.80
CA LEU A 100 -18.75 -18.85 -12.79
C LEU A 100 -18.41 -17.68 -11.86
N ASP A 101 -19.31 -16.68 -11.73
CA ASP A 101 -19.14 -15.58 -10.78
C ASP A 101 -19.19 -16.09 -9.33
N GLU A 102 -20.11 -17.02 -9.04
CA GLU A 102 -20.19 -17.68 -7.73
C GLU A 102 -18.95 -18.53 -7.44
N ASP A 103 -18.43 -19.28 -8.41
CA ASP A 103 -17.20 -20.09 -8.25
C ASP A 103 -15.95 -19.21 -8.07
N TYR A 104 -15.85 -18.12 -8.83
CA TYR A 104 -14.80 -17.10 -8.65
C TYR A 104 -14.86 -16.49 -7.25
N ARG A 105 -16.05 -16.09 -6.77
CA ARG A 105 -16.22 -15.56 -5.40
C ARG A 105 -15.82 -16.57 -4.33
N ARG A 106 -16.21 -17.84 -4.47
CA ARG A 106 -15.82 -18.90 -3.52
C ARG A 106 -14.30 -19.05 -3.46
N THR A 107 -13.65 -19.08 -4.62
CA THR A 107 -12.19 -19.19 -4.70
C THR A 107 -11.49 -17.95 -4.15
N LEU A 108 -12.08 -16.76 -4.33
CA LEU A 108 -11.58 -15.52 -3.76
C LEU A 108 -11.66 -15.52 -2.23
N VAL A 109 -12.75 -16.05 -1.66
CA VAL A 109 -12.87 -16.25 -0.20
C VAL A 109 -11.82 -17.23 0.31
N GLU A 110 -11.61 -18.35 -0.39
CA GLU A 110 -10.57 -19.34 -0.05
C GLU A 110 -9.16 -18.70 0.01
N VAL A 111 -8.80 -17.92 -1.01
CA VAL A 111 -7.53 -17.17 -1.02
C VAL A 111 -7.44 -16.17 0.14
N ASN A 112 -8.52 -15.47 0.45
CA ASN A 112 -8.53 -14.50 1.56
C ASN A 112 -8.36 -15.17 2.93
N VAL A 113 -8.93 -16.36 3.13
CA VAL A 113 -8.72 -17.14 4.36
C VAL A 113 -7.25 -17.54 4.49
N LEU A 114 -6.62 -18.02 3.42
CA LEU A 114 -5.20 -18.38 3.42
C LEU A 114 -4.30 -17.15 3.66
N LYS A 115 -4.65 -15.98 3.11
CA LYS A 115 -3.95 -14.72 3.39
C LYS A 115 -4.07 -14.31 4.86
N GLU A 116 -5.24 -14.49 5.45
CA GLU A 116 -5.44 -14.20 6.87
C GLU A 116 -4.61 -15.15 7.74
N GLN A 117 -4.53 -16.43 7.38
CA GLN A 117 -3.65 -17.38 8.05
C GLN A 117 -2.17 -16.99 7.94
N GLU A 118 -1.72 -16.58 6.75
CA GLU A 118 -0.36 -16.05 6.56
C GLU A 118 -0.11 -14.84 7.46
N ARG A 119 -1.07 -13.91 7.53
CA ARG A 119 -1.00 -12.73 8.39
C ARG A 119 -0.82 -13.12 9.85
N LEU A 120 -1.56 -14.13 10.33
CA LEU A 120 -1.45 -14.63 11.70
C LEU A 120 -0.08 -15.28 11.98
N ILE A 121 0.49 -16.01 11.02
CA ILE A 121 1.85 -16.57 11.15
C ILE A 121 2.87 -15.42 11.20
N MET A 122 2.77 -14.45 10.28
CA MET A 122 3.67 -13.30 10.24
C MET A 122 3.58 -12.43 11.50
N ALA A 123 2.38 -12.28 12.08
CA ALA A 123 2.19 -11.55 13.33
C ALA A 123 2.94 -12.19 14.52
N LYS A 124 3.19 -13.50 14.47
CA LYS A 124 4.04 -14.20 15.45
C LYS A 124 5.52 -14.12 15.10
N LEU A 125 5.85 -14.13 13.80
CA LEU A 125 7.21 -14.15 13.28
C LEU A 125 7.92 -12.78 13.40
N LYS A 126 7.23 -11.68 13.05
CA LYS A 126 7.80 -10.32 12.99
C LYS A 126 8.37 -9.84 14.35
N PRO A 127 7.67 -9.99 15.48
CA PRO A 127 8.22 -9.64 16.79
C PRO A 127 9.45 -10.48 17.16
N LEU A 128 9.51 -11.75 16.71
CA LEU A 128 10.67 -12.60 16.96
C LEU A 128 11.90 -12.08 16.21
N TYR A 129 11.77 -11.61 14.96
CA TYR A 129 12.92 -11.02 14.27
C TYR A 129 13.42 -9.73 14.92
N GLY A 130 12.49 -8.88 15.37
CA GLY A 130 12.83 -7.58 15.95
C GLY A 130 13.16 -6.51 14.90
N VAL A 131 13.14 -5.25 15.34
CA VAL A 131 13.27 -4.07 14.47
C VAL A 131 14.66 -3.94 13.81
N ILE A 132 15.70 -4.52 14.42
CA ILE A 132 17.08 -4.45 13.89
C ILE A 132 17.35 -5.56 12.86
N SER A 133 16.36 -6.41 12.59
CA SER A 133 16.53 -7.54 11.67
C SER A 133 16.69 -7.12 10.21
N LEU A 134 17.37 -7.97 9.44
CA LEU A 134 17.46 -7.84 7.99
C LEU A 134 16.07 -7.94 7.32
N HIS A 135 15.16 -8.73 7.89
CA HIS A 135 13.78 -8.83 7.42
C HIS A 135 13.03 -7.50 7.52
N PHE A 136 13.16 -6.77 8.64
CA PHE A 136 12.59 -5.44 8.79
C PHE A 136 13.15 -4.48 7.72
N ALA A 137 14.48 -4.44 7.54
CA ALA A 137 15.10 -3.55 6.55
C ALA A 137 14.66 -3.86 5.11
N GLN A 138 14.50 -5.14 4.77
CA GLN A 138 13.98 -5.57 3.47
C GLN A 138 12.52 -5.17 3.27
N GLU A 139 11.69 -5.31 4.31
CA GLU A 139 10.30 -4.87 4.26
C GLU A 139 10.21 -3.36 4.04
N GLN A 140 10.98 -2.57 4.79
CA GLN A 140 11.01 -1.11 4.62
C GLN A 140 11.46 -0.70 3.22
N LYS A 141 12.53 -1.32 2.71
CA LYS A 141 13.01 -1.09 1.35
C LYS A 141 11.93 -1.39 0.31
N ARG A 142 11.22 -2.51 0.47
CA ARG A 142 10.13 -2.90 -0.44
C ARG A 142 8.99 -1.89 -0.38
N THR A 143 8.54 -1.53 0.82
CA THR A 143 7.43 -0.60 1.01
C THR A 143 7.74 0.80 0.47
N ILE A 144 8.97 1.29 0.68
CA ILE A 144 9.46 2.54 0.08
C ILE A 144 9.43 2.44 -1.45
N SER A 145 9.96 1.35 -2.01
CA SER A 145 9.99 1.12 -3.47
C SER A 145 8.58 1.07 -4.08
N GLU A 146 7.66 0.35 -3.45
CA GLU A 146 6.25 0.26 -3.87
C GLU A 146 5.57 1.62 -3.79
N SER A 147 5.84 2.40 -2.74
CA SER A 147 5.31 3.76 -2.57
C SER A 147 5.80 4.70 -3.68
N ILE A 148 7.10 4.66 -4.00
CA ILE A 148 7.68 5.45 -5.10
C ILE A 148 7.05 5.03 -6.44
N LYS A 149 6.94 3.73 -6.71
CA LYS A 149 6.36 3.21 -7.96
C LYS A 149 4.90 3.63 -8.12
N ALA A 150 4.12 3.61 -7.05
CA ALA A 150 2.73 4.06 -7.07
C ALA A 150 2.62 5.56 -7.44
N VAL A 151 3.50 6.41 -6.90
CA VAL A 151 3.55 7.82 -7.29
C VAL A 151 3.97 7.98 -8.75
N GLN A 152 4.96 7.21 -9.20
CA GLN A 152 5.43 7.23 -10.58
C GLN A 152 4.32 6.83 -11.56
N SER A 153 3.56 5.78 -11.26
CA SER A 153 2.46 5.32 -12.11
C SER A 153 1.32 6.33 -12.14
N LEU A 154 0.90 6.87 -10.98
CA LEU A 154 -0.15 7.89 -10.93
C LEU A 154 0.24 9.16 -11.67
N SER A 155 1.50 9.60 -11.53
CA SER A 155 2.00 10.75 -12.27
C SER A 155 2.05 10.49 -13.77
N TYR A 156 2.50 9.29 -14.17
CA TYR A 156 2.55 8.88 -15.58
C TYR A 156 1.15 8.88 -16.19
N ASP A 157 0.17 8.27 -15.52
CA ASP A 157 -1.21 8.20 -15.99
C ASP A 157 -1.79 9.61 -16.15
N ASN A 158 -1.59 10.48 -15.16
CA ASN A 158 -2.04 11.87 -15.23
C ASN A 158 -1.39 12.64 -16.40
N ALA A 159 -0.07 12.47 -16.60
CA ALA A 159 0.64 13.09 -17.71
C ALA A 159 0.18 12.55 -19.08
N TRP A 160 -0.11 11.25 -19.16
CA TRP A 160 -0.63 10.61 -20.36
C TRP A 160 -2.00 11.19 -20.75
N TYR A 161 -2.95 11.24 -19.80
CA TYR A 161 -4.26 11.83 -20.06
C TYR A 161 -4.16 13.31 -20.40
N SER A 162 -3.36 14.08 -19.67
CA SER A 162 -3.15 15.50 -19.96
C SER A 162 -2.55 15.71 -21.35
N SER A 163 -1.58 14.89 -21.76
CA SER A 163 -0.96 14.94 -23.09
C SER A 163 -1.95 14.60 -24.20
N LEU A 164 -2.88 13.66 -23.98
CA LEU A 164 -3.90 13.32 -24.96
C LEU A 164 -4.87 14.47 -25.21
N PHE A 165 -5.22 15.22 -24.17
CA PHE A 165 -6.12 16.38 -24.31
C PHE A 165 -5.42 17.61 -24.91
N SER A 166 -4.10 17.73 -24.74
CA SER A 166 -3.31 18.83 -25.32
C SER A 166 -2.87 18.58 -26.78
N LEU A 167 -3.21 17.43 -27.37
CA LEU A 167 -2.88 17.10 -28.77
C LEU A 167 -3.44 18.13 -29.77
N GLY A 168 -4.55 18.78 -29.45
CA GLY A 168 -5.17 19.81 -30.30
C GLY A 168 -4.48 21.17 -30.26
N GLU A 169 -3.61 21.41 -29.28
CA GLU A 169 -2.94 22.71 -29.04
C GLU A 169 -1.44 22.66 -29.37
N ALA A 170 -0.88 21.49 -29.61
CA ALA A 170 0.55 21.33 -29.85
C ALA A 170 0.93 21.59 -31.32
N GLU A 171 1.91 22.47 -31.55
CA GLU A 171 2.42 22.79 -32.89
C GLU A 171 3.37 21.71 -33.42
N SER A 172 3.99 20.93 -32.53
CA SER A 172 4.97 19.89 -32.88
C SER A 172 4.89 18.66 -31.97
N PHE A 173 5.32 17.51 -32.48
CA PHE A 173 5.52 16.29 -31.70
C PHE A 173 6.53 16.49 -30.55
N SER A 174 7.51 17.39 -30.74
CA SER A 174 8.45 17.76 -29.67
C SER A 174 7.75 18.46 -28.50
N ASP A 175 6.73 19.28 -28.77
CA ASP A 175 6.00 20.00 -27.73
C ASP A 175 5.11 19.05 -26.92
N ILE A 176 4.55 18.04 -27.58
CA ILE A 176 3.80 16.96 -26.92
C ILE A 176 4.72 16.20 -25.96
N ILE A 177 5.93 15.83 -26.41
CA ILE A 177 6.90 15.13 -25.55
C ILE A 177 7.34 16.00 -24.39
N MET A 178 7.70 17.27 -24.64
CA MET A 178 8.13 18.18 -23.58
C MET A 178 7.01 18.48 -22.58
N GLY A 179 5.78 18.65 -23.06
CA GLY A 179 4.58 18.80 -22.23
C GLY A 179 4.32 17.57 -21.38
N PHE A 180 4.43 16.37 -21.97
CA PHE A 180 4.32 15.10 -21.24
C PHE A 180 5.38 14.98 -20.14
N ILE A 181 6.66 15.20 -20.46
CA ILE A 181 7.75 15.11 -19.49
C ILE A 181 7.57 16.16 -18.38
N GLY A 182 7.21 17.39 -18.74
CA GLY A 182 6.95 18.46 -17.78
C GLY A 182 5.82 18.09 -16.81
N ASN A 183 4.67 17.65 -17.34
CA ASN A 183 3.52 17.24 -16.54
C ASN A 183 3.82 16.00 -15.68
N TRP A 184 4.60 15.05 -16.20
CA TRP A 184 5.00 13.86 -15.46
C TRP A 184 5.94 14.18 -14.30
N VAL A 185 6.94 15.04 -14.52
CA VAL A 185 7.86 15.47 -13.46
C VAL A 185 7.11 16.30 -12.42
N LEU A 186 6.29 17.26 -12.86
CA LEU A 186 5.52 18.13 -11.97
C LEU A 186 4.51 17.33 -11.14
N GLY A 187 3.80 16.38 -11.76
CA GLY A 187 2.90 15.47 -11.08
C GLY A 187 3.63 14.61 -10.03
N PHE A 188 4.83 14.13 -10.35
CA PHE A 188 5.64 13.36 -9.42
C PHE A 188 6.06 14.23 -8.21
N VAL A 189 6.55 15.45 -8.46
CA VAL A 189 6.97 16.38 -7.40
C VAL A 189 5.80 16.77 -6.49
N ILE A 190 4.59 16.91 -7.02
CA ILE A 190 3.39 17.25 -6.23
C ILE A 190 2.89 16.06 -5.43
N LEU A 191 2.88 14.86 -6.02
CA LEU A 191 2.34 13.65 -5.38
C LEU A 191 3.31 13.02 -4.37
N TYR A 192 4.62 13.16 -4.59
CA TYR A 192 5.63 12.52 -3.76
C TYR A 192 5.57 12.91 -2.28
N PRO A 193 5.38 14.18 -1.88
CA PRO A 193 5.16 14.57 -0.48
C PRO A 193 4.02 13.82 0.21
N PHE A 194 2.91 13.56 -0.50
CA PHE A 194 1.79 12.79 0.08
C PHE A 194 2.18 11.33 0.33
N SER A 195 3.00 10.76 -0.54
CA SER A 195 3.56 9.41 -0.33
C SER A 195 4.50 9.37 0.87
N VAL A 196 5.36 10.38 1.03
CA VAL A 196 6.22 10.52 2.22
C VAL A 196 5.39 10.64 3.49
N LEU A 197 4.35 11.47 3.49
CA LEU A 197 3.45 11.62 4.64
C LEU A 197 2.69 10.33 4.95
N TYR A 198 2.16 9.65 3.95
CA TYR A 198 1.52 8.34 4.12
C TYR A 198 2.49 7.33 4.71
N TYR A 199 3.71 7.27 4.19
CA TYR A 199 4.73 6.37 4.70
C TYR A 199 5.09 6.69 6.17
N ALA A 200 5.35 7.96 6.48
CA ALA A 200 5.75 8.39 7.81
C ALA A 200 4.64 8.26 8.86
N LEU A 201 3.39 8.59 8.51
CA LEU A 201 2.28 8.60 9.48
C LEU A 201 1.53 7.28 9.58
N TRP A 202 1.62 6.44 8.54
CA TRP A 202 0.85 5.19 8.48
C TRP A 202 1.75 3.97 8.40
N SER A 203 2.54 3.85 7.33
CA SER A 203 3.23 2.61 7.00
C SER A 203 4.40 2.29 7.95
N ALA A 204 5.28 3.26 8.20
CA ALA A 204 6.44 3.08 9.05
C ALA A 204 6.07 2.82 10.53
N PRO A 205 5.12 3.56 11.15
CA PRO A 205 4.69 3.28 12.53
C PRO A 205 4.10 1.88 12.70
N TRP A 206 3.25 1.45 11.77
CA TRP A 206 2.65 0.11 11.83
C TRP A 206 3.69 -1.00 11.69
N SER A 207 4.63 -0.85 10.75
CA SER A 207 5.68 -1.84 10.57
C SER A 207 6.62 -1.90 11.78
N VAL A 208 7.01 -0.76 12.37
CA VAL A 208 7.83 -0.76 13.60
C VAL A 208 7.07 -1.44 14.75
N TYR A 209 5.78 -1.16 14.89
CA TYR A 209 4.93 -1.79 15.90
C TYR A 209 4.89 -3.33 15.76
N GLU A 210 4.73 -3.85 14.55
CA GLU A 210 4.71 -5.31 14.30
C GLU A 210 6.01 -6.03 14.65
N TYR A 211 7.14 -5.33 14.61
CA TYR A 211 8.46 -5.88 14.93
C TYR A 211 8.91 -5.62 16.36
N THR A 212 8.10 -4.95 17.17
CA THR A 212 8.43 -4.61 18.56
C THR A 212 7.85 -5.69 19.48
N SER A 213 8.71 -6.36 20.28
CA SER A 213 8.29 -7.45 21.17
C SER A 213 8.05 -7.01 22.63
N GLY A 214 8.60 -5.86 23.03
CA GLY A 214 8.42 -5.29 24.37
C GLY A 214 8.98 -3.88 24.52
N VAL A 215 8.94 -3.35 25.75
CA VAL A 215 9.34 -1.96 26.07
C VAL A 215 10.83 -1.69 25.78
N ALA A 216 11.68 -2.71 25.88
CA ALA A 216 13.11 -2.61 25.57
C ALA A 216 13.37 -2.28 24.08
N ASP A 217 12.45 -2.64 23.19
CA ASP A 217 12.56 -2.41 21.74
C ASP A 217 12.08 -1.01 21.33
N LEU A 218 11.58 -0.20 22.27
CA LEU A 218 11.01 1.12 21.96
C LEU A 218 12.07 2.09 21.42
N VAL A 219 13.24 2.16 22.07
CA VAL A 219 14.35 3.03 21.63
C VAL A 219 14.86 2.64 20.24
N PRO A 220 15.26 1.38 19.96
CA PRO A 220 15.66 0.99 18.61
C PRO A 220 14.51 1.12 17.60
N GLY A 221 13.25 0.94 18.02
CA GLY A 221 12.05 1.20 17.23
C GLY A 221 11.96 2.64 16.74
N VAL A 222 12.10 3.61 17.65
CA VAL A 222 12.08 5.05 17.33
C VAL A 222 13.23 5.44 16.41
N VAL A 223 14.43 4.90 16.65
CA VAL A 223 15.59 5.15 15.80
C VAL A 223 15.36 4.59 14.39
N ALA A 224 14.89 3.35 14.27
CA ALA A 224 14.60 2.72 12.99
C ALA A 224 13.52 3.47 12.21
N TYR A 225 12.45 3.88 12.89
CA TYR A 225 11.41 4.75 12.33
C TYR A 225 12.03 6.03 11.75
N ALA A 226 12.81 6.75 12.55
CA ALA A 226 13.43 8.01 12.13
C ALA A 226 14.33 7.83 10.91
N VAL A 227 15.18 6.80 10.91
CA VAL A 227 16.07 6.48 9.77
C VAL A 227 15.24 6.19 8.51
N CYS A 228 14.20 5.37 8.61
CA CYS A 228 13.37 5.00 7.47
C CYS A 228 12.63 6.21 6.88
N VAL A 229 12.08 7.08 7.72
CA VAL A 229 11.44 8.33 7.29
C VAL A 229 12.45 9.26 6.63
N VAL A 230 13.65 9.41 7.20
CA VAL A 230 14.72 10.22 6.60
C VAL A 230 15.11 9.69 5.22
N VAL A 231 15.24 8.37 5.06
CA VAL A 231 15.52 7.74 3.76
C VAL A 231 14.42 8.05 2.75
N MET A 232 13.15 7.94 3.14
CA MET A 232 12.02 8.29 2.28
C MET A 232 11.96 9.80 1.95
N CYS A 233 12.50 10.67 2.82
CA CYS A 233 12.59 12.10 2.57
C CYS A 233 13.75 12.50 1.64
N LEU A 234 14.72 11.62 1.36
CA LEU A 234 15.92 11.97 0.59
C LEU A 234 15.63 12.64 -0.75
N PRO A 235 14.68 12.15 -1.58
CA PRO A 235 14.39 12.81 -2.86
C PRO A 235 13.85 14.23 -2.70
N LEU A 236 13.08 14.52 -1.64
CA LEU A 236 12.61 15.87 -1.33
C LEU A 236 13.76 16.77 -0.87
N ILE A 237 14.65 16.25 -0.03
CA ILE A 237 15.83 16.99 0.43
C ILE A 237 16.71 17.36 -0.78
N VAL A 238 16.98 16.39 -1.66
CA VAL A 238 17.74 16.63 -2.89
C VAL A 238 17.05 17.67 -3.76
N LEU A 239 15.72 17.61 -3.92
CA LEU A 239 14.97 18.58 -4.70
C LEU A 239 15.06 20.00 -4.10
N VAL A 240 14.85 20.14 -2.79
CA VAL A 240 14.91 21.45 -2.10
C VAL A 240 16.32 22.02 -2.17
N VAL A 241 17.36 21.21 -1.92
CA VAL A 241 18.76 21.66 -2.01
C VAL A 241 19.10 22.07 -3.43
N THR A 242 18.69 21.29 -4.43
CA THR A 242 18.95 21.61 -5.85
C THR A 242 18.25 22.91 -6.25
N LEU A 243 16.98 23.09 -5.86
CA LEU A 243 16.22 24.32 -6.12
C LEU A 243 16.86 25.53 -5.42
N TYR A 244 17.27 25.37 -4.17
CA TYR A 244 17.96 26.42 -3.42
C TYR A 244 19.27 26.83 -4.10
N LEU A 245 20.09 25.87 -4.53
CA LEU A 245 21.34 26.14 -5.23
C LEU A 245 21.10 26.82 -6.58
N LEU A 246 20.08 26.39 -7.33
CA LEU A 246 19.68 27.01 -8.59
C LEU A 246 19.24 28.47 -8.39
N ILE A 247 18.38 28.74 -7.41
CA ILE A 247 17.92 30.10 -7.10
C ILE A 247 19.10 30.97 -6.65
N ARG A 248 19.99 30.44 -5.81
CA ARG A 248 21.15 31.17 -5.32
C ARG A 248 22.12 31.53 -6.44
N HIS A 249 22.35 30.63 -7.39
CA HIS A 249 23.34 30.83 -8.46
C HIS A 249 22.78 31.62 -9.65
N TYR A 250 21.57 31.26 -10.11
CA TYR A 250 20.95 31.85 -11.31
C TYR A 250 19.95 32.97 -11.00
N GLY A 251 19.44 33.06 -9.77
CA GLY A 251 18.49 34.10 -9.36
C GLY A 251 18.95 35.53 -9.65
N PRO A 252 20.21 35.92 -9.38
CA PRO A 252 20.70 37.26 -9.72
C PRO A 252 20.68 37.54 -11.23
N GLN A 253 20.98 36.53 -12.05
CA GLN A 253 20.99 36.66 -13.52
C GLN A 253 19.57 36.77 -14.08
N VAL A 254 18.64 35.98 -13.55
CA VAL A 254 17.22 36.03 -13.93
C VAL A 254 16.59 37.37 -13.51
N GLN A 255 16.91 37.88 -12.31
CA GLN A 255 16.44 39.19 -11.87
C GLN A 255 17.02 40.32 -12.71
N ALA A 256 18.30 40.24 -13.10
CA ALA A 256 18.92 41.21 -14.00
C ALA A 256 18.27 41.17 -15.41
N ALA A 257 17.99 39.98 -15.94
CA ALA A 257 17.29 39.82 -17.21
C ALA A 257 15.84 40.34 -17.16
N ALA A 258 15.11 40.05 -16.08
CA ALA A 258 13.74 40.53 -15.88
C ALA A 258 13.69 42.06 -15.78
N ARG A 259 14.63 42.69 -15.07
CA ARG A 259 14.74 44.16 -15.00
C ARG A 259 15.05 44.79 -16.36
N ARG A 260 15.92 44.16 -17.17
CA ARG A 260 16.20 44.62 -18.54
C ARG A 260 14.96 44.51 -19.45
N ALA A 261 14.21 43.41 -19.35
CA ALA A 261 12.97 43.24 -20.11
C ALA A 261 11.88 44.27 -19.70
N GLN A 262 11.77 44.59 -18.41
CA GLN A 262 10.87 45.64 -17.92
C GLN A 262 11.30 47.04 -18.37
N ALA A 263 12.60 47.32 -18.41
CA ALA A 263 13.12 48.60 -18.89
C ALA A 263 12.85 48.82 -20.39
N HIS A 264 12.93 47.76 -21.20
CA HIS A 264 12.58 47.84 -22.63
C HIS A 264 11.08 48.10 -22.86
N ARG A 265 10.19 47.46 -22.09
CA ARG A 265 8.74 47.71 -22.18
C ARG A 265 8.28 49.10 -21.73
N HIS A 266 9.11 49.85 -21.00
CA HIS A 266 8.81 51.21 -20.58
C HIS A 266 9.35 52.29 -21.55
N ASN A 267 10.23 51.90 -22.47
CA ASN A 267 10.79 52.80 -23.49
C ASN A 267 10.11 52.66 -24.85
N ASP A 268 9.21 51.69 -25.01
CA ASP A 268 8.25 51.56 -26.11
C ASP A 268 6.90 52.16 -25.69
#